data_AF-A0A6M0IKD4-F1
#
_entry.id   AF-A0A6M0IKD4-F1
#
_cell.length_a   1.000
_cell.length_b   1.000
_cell.length_c   1.000
_cell.angle_alpha   90.00
_cell.angle_beta   90.00
_cell.angle_gamma   90.00
#
_symmetry.space_group_name_H-M   'P 1'
#
loop_
_entity.id
_entity.type
_entity.pdbx_description
1 polymer ?
#
loop_
_entity_poly.entity_id
_entity_poly.type
_entity_poly.pdbx_seq_one_letter_code
_entity_poly.pdbx_strand_id
1 'polypeptide(L)'
;MNNTFIFFLLAVLLVKTTAFAQNDPGKIYTARVVSTTAGPVSKHDKDEITFQAKSTIANLNNLLNTLNTTGLSESEQNPIIQNSYLPNQDQLFYNDAIVVEDDIDPRHNSADSTADLKIDRYLRNLILFYAKSDVPTIEFSRVVTSPVLEGKEYPYIKVFFTSTFSGKHTQIAVPYQPVQRVAELRAEKVDGKWRTYLIRLGFVRPGEGLSTLSEPVITQRFESKPRILSADFLYRSTNGSSDSVTVKWDQRWLAVSQSSTKAIPTGFFQRSAAGTTSQERLSIILTDQDGLLTFRRVDGTTLVFRQVPSIEYLAKVRRSYQTKGWIQIIAGVAALGSSYAGYSSLQRSYDAYAGRFAALNSEYAIWQTLSQQPGTPPATAVSFNAYAQPGIYAVYGGGIAGGGLLIDGIRYLLKAGKVKKQIDQVKTQYRK
;
A
#
# COMPACT_ATOMS: atom_id res chain seq x y z
N MET A 1 -1.73 -52.71 6.78
CA MET A 1 -0.89 -51.51 6.93
C MET A 1 0.18 -51.53 5.84
N ASN A 2 -0.06 -50.94 4.67
CA ASN A 2 0.98 -50.71 3.63
C ASN A 2 0.59 -49.73 2.50
N ASN A 3 -0.62 -49.14 2.49
CA ASN A 3 -1.03 -48.21 1.44
C ASN A 3 -0.79 -46.72 1.76
N THR A 4 -0.41 -46.35 2.98
CA THR A 4 -0.20 -44.94 3.35
C THR A 4 1.16 -44.38 2.89
N PHE A 5 2.15 -45.24 2.62
CA PHE A 5 3.48 -44.80 2.16
C PHE A 5 3.51 -44.49 0.65
N ILE A 6 2.68 -45.18 -0.15
CA ILE A 6 2.60 -45.00 -1.61
C ILE A 6 1.97 -43.64 -1.97
N PHE A 7 0.96 -43.18 -1.21
CA PHE A 7 0.37 -41.86 -1.42
C PHE A 7 1.31 -40.70 -1.05
N PHE A 8 2.22 -40.91 -0.09
CA PHE A 8 3.21 -39.89 0.28
C PHE A 8 4.32 -39.77 -0.79
N LEU A 9 4.71 -40.87 -1.44
CA LEU A 9 5.70 -40.85 -2.51
C LEU A 9 5.15 -40.27 -3.82
N LEU A 10 3.86 -40.51 -4.13
CA LEU A 10 3.20 -39.96 -5.32
C LEU A 10 3.00 -38.44 -5.25
N ALA A 11 2.75 -37.90 -4.05
CA ALA A 11 2.64 -36.46 -3.82
C ALA A 11 3.98 -35.72 -4.00
N VAL A 12 5.11 -36.37 -3.74
CA VAL A 12 6.46 -35.79 -3.93
C VAL A 12 6.90 -35.84 -5.40
N LEU A 13 6.39 -36.79 -6.19
CA LEU A 13 6.69 -36.90 -7.63
C LEU A 13 5.84 -35.97 -8.51
N LEU A 14 4.61 -35.62 -8.10
CA LEU A 14 3.76 -34.66 -8.83
C LEU A 14 4.19 -33.19 -8.70
N VAL A 15 5.12 -32.86 -7.80
CA VAL A 15 5.68 -31.50 -7.67
C VAL A 15 6.78 -31.24 -8.72
N LYS A 16 7.21 -32.25 -9.49
CA LYS A 16 8.31 -32.08 -10.47
C LYS A 16 7.90 -32.00 -11.94
N THR A 17 6.61 -32.04 -12.29
CA THR A 17 6.17 -32.01 -13.69
C THR A 17 5.09 -30.97 -13.96
N THR A 18 5.41 -29.69 -13.73
CA THR A 18 4.79 -28.57 -14.45
C THR A 18 5.89 -27.61 -14.90
N ALA A 19 6.80 -28.13 -15.71
CA ALA A 19 7.59 -27.33 -16.63
C ALA A 19 7.19 -27.79 -18.02
N PHE A 20 6.30 -27.06 -18.67
CA PHE A 20 6.32 -26.68 -20.08
C PHE A 20 5.01 -25.96 -20.44
N ALA A 21 5.16 -24.93 -21.28
CA ALA A 21 4.13 -24.20 -22.01
C ALA A 21 3.34 -23.11 -21.25
N GLN A 22 3.96 -21.92 -21.12
CA GLN A 22 3.44 -20.74 -21.82
C GLN A 22 4.55 -19.72 -21.98
N ASN A 23 5.09 -19.67 -23.19
CA ASN A 23 6.01 -18.66 -23.66
C ASN A 23 5.17 -17.65 -24.43
N ASP A 24 4.74 -16.59 -23.77
CA ASP A 24 4.39 -15.31 -24.42
C ASP A 24 4.65 -14.19 -23.40
N PRO A 25 5.61 -13.27 -23.64
CA PRO A 25 5.98 -12.24 -22.69
C PRO A 25 4.94 -11.11 -22.73
N GLY A 26 3.78 -11.37 -22.12
CA GLY A 26 2.92 -10.28 -21.68
C GLY A 26 3.73 -9.43 -20.70
N LYS A 27 4.03 -8.18 -21.07
CA LYS A 27 4.70 -7.21 -20.19
C LYS A 27 3.86 -7.02 -18.94
N ILE A 28 4.22 -7.69 -17.85
CA ILE A 28 3.65 -7.43 -16.53
C ILE A 28 4.38 -6.21 -15.95
N TYR A 29 3.70 -5.08 -15.95
CA TYR A 29 4.11 -3.92 -15.16
C TYR A 29 3.69 -4.19 -13.71
N THR A 30 4.65 -4.56 -12.86
CA THR A 30 4.45 -4.55 -11.41
C THR A 30 4.89 -3.19 -10.88
N ALA A 31 3.92 -2.35 -10.51
CA ALA A 31 4.21 -1.17 -9.73
C ALA A 31 4.65 -1.60 -8.32
N ARG A 32 5.95 -1.53 -8.06
CA ARG A 32 6.50 -1.67 -6.71
C ARG A 32 6.22 -0.36 -5.97
N VAL A 33 5.22 -0.34 -5.10
CA VAL A 33 5.05 0.74 -4.12
C VAL A 33 6.19 0.60 -3.10
N VAL A 34 7.28 1.30 -3.37
CA VAL A 34 8.32 1.56 -2.38
C VAL A 34 7.71 2.56 -1.40
N SER A 35 7.39 2.11 -0.19
CA SER A 35 7.11 3.03 0.91
C SER A 35 8.42 3.73 1.29
N THR A 36 8.73 4.79 0.55
CA THR A 36 9.72 5.78 0.93
C THR A 36 9.09 6.59 2.06
N THR A 37 9.60 6.43 3.27
CA THR A 37 9.34 7.43 4.31
C THR A 37 9.88 8.75 3.75
N ALA A 38 8.98 9.71 3.52
CA ALA A 38 9.31 10.96 2.85
C ALA A 38 10.40 11.68 3.66
N GLY A 39 11.61 11.75 3.09
CA GLY A 39 12.62 12.68 3.57
C GLY A 39 12.10 14.13 3.47
N PRO A 40 12.74 15.08 4.16
CA PRO A 40 12.35 16.48 4.09
C PRO A 40 12.28 16.95 2.65
N VAL A 41 11.14 17.53 2.28
CA VAL A 41 10.83 17.90 0.88
C VAL A 41 11.64 19.14 0.55
N SER A 42 12.54 19.04 -0.44
CA SER A 42 13.39 20.17 -0.82
C SER A 42 12.56 21.32 -1.39
N LYS A 43 13.10 22.54 -1.43
CA LYS A 43 12.40 23.67 -2.05
C LYS A 43 11.98 23.37 -3.50
N HIS A 44 12.89 22.78 -4.28
CA HIS A 44 12.61 22.35 -5.65
C HIS A 44 11.45 21.35 -5.71
N ASP A 45 11.44 20.35 -4.81
CA ASP A 45 10.33 19.40 -4.72
C ASP A 45 9.00 20.10 -4.37
N LYS A 46 9.02 21.10 -3.47
CA LYS A 46 7.82 21.88 -3.11
C LYS A 46 7.28 22.68 -4.29
N ASP A 47 8.16 23.26 -5.10
CA ASP A 47 7.79 23.99 -6.32
C ASP A 47 7.20 23.03 -7.37
N GLU A 48 7.81 21.84 -7.55
CA GLU A 48 7.30 20.80 -8.45
C GLU A 48 5.93 20.26 -8.01
N ILE A 49 5.76 19.95 -6.72
CA ILE A 49 4.48 19.50 -6.14
C ILE A 49 3.41 20.58 -6.33
N THR A 50 3.75 21.85 -6.12
CA THR A 50 2.82 22.97 -6.31
C THR A 50 2.38 23.10 -7.76
N PHE A 51 3.31 22.94 -8.71
CA PHE A 51 3.00 22.93 -10.13
C PHE A 51 2.09 21.76 -10.50
N GLN A 52 2.43 20.55 -10.06
CA GLN A 52 1.63 19.35 -10.31
C GLN A 52 0.22 19.48 -9.71
N ALA A 53 0.08 20.04 -8.51
CA ALA A 53 -1.22 20.22 -7.88
C ALA A 53 -2.14 21.14 -8.69
N LYS A 54 -1.63 22.25 -9.22
CA LYS A 54 -2.39 23.12 -10.12
C LYS A 54 -2.78 22.40 -11.41
N SER A 55 -1.87 21.61 -11.98
CA SER A 55 -2.15 20.78 -13.16
C SER A 55 -3.24 19.75 -12.88
N THR A 56 -3.25 19.11 -11.70
CA THR A 56 -4.30 18.16 -11.31
C THR A 56 -5.67 18.84 -11.23
N ILE A 57 -5.76 20.06 -10.72
CA ILE A 57 -7.03 20.83 -10.71
C ILE A 57 -7.49 21.20 -12.11
N ALA A 58 -6.57 21.59 -13.01
CA ALA A 58 -6.91 21.84 -14.41
C ALA A 58 -7.41 20.56 -15.11
N ASN A 59 -6.76 19.42 -14.86
CA ASN A 59 -7.18 18.13 -15.40
C ASN A 59 -8.52 17.66 -14.84
N LEU A 60 -8.80 17.94 -13.56
CA LEU A 60 -10.13 17.70 -12.98
C LEU A 60 -11.20 18.51 -13.72
N ASN A 61 -10.97 19.81 -13.97
CA ASN A 61 -11.91 20.63 -14.75
C ASN A 61 -12.17 20.04 -16.15
N ASN A 62 -11.10 19.58 -16.82
CA ASN A 62 -11.21 18.94 -18.14
C ASN A 62 -12.02 17.64 -18.06
N LEU A 63 -11.75 16.77 -17.08
CA LEU A 63 -12.49 15.53 -16.87
C LEU A 63 -14.00 15.79 -16.72
N LEU A 64 -14.38 16.75 -15.88
CA LEU A 64 -15.81 17.05 -15.65
C LEU A 64 -16.48 17.57 -16.93
N ASN A 65 -15.81 18.43 -17.70
CA ASN A 65 -16.35 18.92 -18.97
C ASN A 65 -16.39 17.82 -20.06
N THR A 66 -15.38 16.94 -20.12
CA THR A 66 -15.39 15.78 -21.03
C THR A 66 -16.58 14.89 -20.72
N LEU A 67 -16.78 14.50 -19.46
CA LEU A 67 -17.94 13.69 -19.08
C LEU A 67 -19.28 14.38 -19.35
N ASN A 68 -19.32 15.72 -19.42
CA ASN A 68 -20.51 16.49 -19.74
C ASN A 68 -20.72 16.81 -21.23
N THR A 69 -19.83 16.36 -22.12
CA THR A 69 -19.95 16.62 -23.55
C THR A 69 -21.09 15.78 -24.15
N THR A 70 -21.82 16.32 -25.15
CA THR A 70 -22.83 15.52 -25.86
C THR A 70 -22.16 14.46 -26.76
N GLY A 71 -22.89 13.40 -27.11
CA GLY A 71 -22.41 12.38 -28.05
C GLY A 71 -21.50 11.29 -27.46
N LEU A 72 -21.04 11.43 -26.22
CA LEU A 72 -20.32 10.35 -25.52
C LEU A 72 -21.30 9.25 -25.07
N SER A 73 -21.11 8.04 -25.59
CA SER A 73 -21.86 6.86 -25.17
C SER A 73 -21.44 6.38 -23.78
N GLU A 74 -22.30 5.59 -23.12
CA GLU A 74 -21.95 4.98 -21.82
C GLU A 74 -20.70 4.10 -21.91
N SER A 75 -20.50 3.41 -23.04
CA SER A 75 -19.33 2.57 -23.29
C SER A 75 -18.01 3.35 -23.33
N GLU A 76 -18.06 4.64 -23.69
CA GLU A 76 -16.90 5.54 -23.70
C GLU A 76 -16.74 6.25 -22.35
N GLN A 77 -17.84 6.59 -21.68
CA GLN A 77 -17.83 7.25 -20.37
C GLN A 77 -17.25 6.34 -19.28
N ASN A 78 -17.60 5.06 -19.26
CA ASN A 78 -17.17 4.14 -18.21
C ASN A 78 -15.63 4.01 -18.10
N PRO A 79 -14.87 3.81 -19.19
CA PRO A 79 -13.41 3.83 -19.14
C PRO A 79 -12.83 5.17 -18.65
N ILE A 80 -13.41 6.32 -19.04
CA ILE A 80 -12.96 7.64 -18.60
C ILE A 80 -13.11 7.77 -17.07
N ILE A 81 -14.26 7.36 -16.53
CA ILE A 81 -14.53 7.33 -15.09
C ILE A 81 -13.52 6.42 -14.38
N GLN A 82 -13.39 5.17 -14.82
CA GLN A 82 -12.49 4.19 -14.19
C GLN A 82 -11.03 4.63 -14.24
N ASN A 83 -10.56 5.15 -15.37
CA ASN A 83 -9.20 5.63 -15.52
C ASN A 83 -8.91 6.85 -14.62
N SER A 84 -9.92 7.61 -14.21
CA SER A 84 -9.70 8.74 -13.31
C SER A 84 -9.22 8.33 -11.91
N TYR A 85 -9.50 7.10 -11.45
CA TYR A 85 -9.17 6.63 -10.09
C TYR A 85 -8.43 5.29 -10.02
N LEU A 86 -8.34 4.53 -11.11
CA LEU A 86 -7.51 3.32 -11.17
C LEU A 86 -6.04 3.67 -11.50
N PRO A 87 -5.05 2.85 -11.10
CA PRO A 87 -3.65 3.11 -11.42
C PRO A 87 -3.37 3.13 -12.93
N ASN A 88 -3.17 4.33 -13.50
CA ASN A 88 -2.75 4.55 -14.88
C ASN A 88 -2.16 5.97 -15.07
N GLN A 89 -1.88 6.38 -16.31
CA GLN A 89 -1.26 7.69 -16.57
C GLN A 89 -2.20 8.88 -16.34
N ASP A 90 -3.50 8.68 -16.52
CA ASP A 90 -4.57 9.68 -16.41
C ASP A 90 -5.25 9.65 -15.02
N GLN A 91 -4.68 8.91 -14.07
CA GLN A 91 -5.19 8.84 -12.71
C GLN A 91 -5.11 10.21 -12.03
N LEU A 92 -6.27 10.77 -11.65
CA LEU A 92 -6.40 12.03 -10.92
C LEU A 92 -6.67 11.80 -9.43
N PHE A 93 -7.46 10.78 -9.12
CA PHE A 93 -7.86 10.43 -7.76
C PHE A 93 -7.01 9.26 -7.26
N TYR A 94 -6.62 9.32 -5.98
CA TYR A 94 -5.71 8.31 -5.42
C TYR A 94 -6.30 6.89 -5.46
N ASN A 95 -7.61 6.76 -5.26
CA ASN A 95 -8.38 5.53 -5.43
C ASN A 95 -9.89 5.83 -5.53
N ASP A 96 -10.71 4.79 -5.59
CA ASP A 96 -12.19 4.85 -5.65
C ASP A 96 -12.86 5.17 -4.30
N ALA A 97 -12.11 5.09 -3.20
CA ALA A 97 -12.60 5.29 -1.84
C ALA A 97 -12.52 6.75 -1.38
N ILE A 98 -12.03 7.66 -2.22
CA ILE A 98 -11.98 9.08 -1.88
C ILE A 98 -13.39 9.64 -1.66
N VAL A 99 -13.47 10.63 -0.77
CA VAL A 99 -14.72 11.31 -0.46
C VAL A 99 -14.79 12.63 -1.23
N VAL A 100 -15.91 12.81 -1.92
CA VAL A 100 -16.25 14.03 -2.66
C VAL A 100 -17.54 14.59 -2.08
N GLU A 101 -17.51 15.81 -1.56
CA GLU A 101 -18.72 16.52 -1.14
C GLU A 101 -19.48 16.97 -2.40
N ASP A 102 -20.74 16.58 -2.53
CA ASP A 102 -21.56 16.81 -3.71
C ASP A 102 -21.78 18.30 -4.01
N ASP A 103 -21.44 18.73 -5.22
CA ASP A 103 -21.75 20.04 -5.80
C ASP A 103 -22.54 19.91 -7.11
N ILE A 104 -23.00 18.70 -7.46
CA ILE A 104 -23.86 18.46 -8.62
C ILE A 104 -25.30 18.86 -8.29
N ASP A 105 -25.79 18.63 -7.08
CA ASP A 105 -27.07 19.22 -6.67
C ASP A 105 -26.87 20.73 -6.41
N PRO A 106 -27.56 21.64 -7.13
CA PRO A 106 -27.41 23.08 -6.94
C PRO A 106 -27.83 23.57 -5.55
N ARG A 107 -28.51 22.74 -4.74
CA ARG A 107 -28.83 23.03 -3.34
C ARG A 107 -27.65 22.74 -2.40
N HIS A 108 -26.67 21.97 -2.84
CA HIS A 108 -25.46 21.69 -2.10
C HIS A 108 -24.39 22.74 -2.44
N ASN A 109 -24.38 23.85 -1.71
CA ASN A 109 -23.52 25.01 -2.02
C ASN A 109 -22.54 25.39 -0.91
N SER A 110 -22.45 24.60 0.17
CA SER A 110 -21.59 24.88 1.32
C SER A 110 -21.28 23.61 2.11
N ALA A 111 -20.29 23.68 3.00
CA ALA A 111 -19.89 22.56 3.84
C ALA A 111 -21.00 22.08 4.81
N ASP A 112 -21.92 22.96 5.18
CA ASP A 112 -23.05 22.64 6.07
C ASP A 112 -24.27 22.09 5.31
N SER A 113 -24.27 22.20 3.98
CA SER A 113 -25.34 21.76 3.09
C SER A 113 -24.73 20.97 1.95
N THR A 114 -24.35 19.71 2.21
CA THR A 114 -23.81 18.80 1.21
C THR A 114 -24.00 17.34 1.63
N ALA A 115 -23.66 16.42 0.72
CA ALA A 115 -23.60 14.99 0.97
C ALA A 115 -22.23 14.44 0.54
N ASP A 116 -21.68 13.54 1.34
CA ASP A 116 -20.45 12.83 1.02
C ASP A 116 -20.74 11.70 0.02
N LEU A 117 -20.07 11.73 -1.13
CA LEU A 117 -20.18 10.72 -2.17
C LEU A 117 -18.82 10.04 -2.41
N LYS A 118 -18.86 8.77 -2.79
CA LYS A 118 -17.71 8.12 -3.43
C LYS A 118 -17.52 8.69 -4.84
N ILE A 119 -16.28 8.73 -5.32
CA ILE A 119 -15.96 9.34 -6.62
C ILE A 119 -16.74 8.76 -7.79
N ASP A 120 -16.89 7.42 -7.87
CA ASP A 120 -17.67 6.80 -8.96
C ASP A 120 -19.12 7.31 -8.97
N ARG A 121 -19.74 7.40 -7.79
CA ARG A 121 -21.11 7.92 -7.66
C ARG A 121 -21.18 9.41 -8.01
N TYR A 122 -20.21 10.21 -7.58
CA TYR A 122 -20.14 11.63 -7.93
C TYR A 122 -20.08 11.85 -9.46
N LEU A 123 -19.17 11.15 -10.15
CA LEU A 123 -19.01 11.28 -11.61
C LEU A 123 -20.24 10.76 -12.37
N ARG A 124 -20.89 9.70 -11.89
CA ARG A 124 -22.15 9.22 -12.48
C ARG A 124 -23.31 10.18 -12.24
N ASN A 125 -23.39 10.79 -11.06
CA ASN A 125 -24.39 11.82 -10.76
C ASN A 125 -24.21 13.02 -11.70
N LEU A 126 -22.97 13.47 -11.94
CA LEU A 126 -22.69 14.52 -12.93
C LEU A 126 -23.29 14.15 -14.29
N ILE A 127 -23.07 12.91 -14.76
CA ILE A 127 -23.57 12.46 -16.06
C ILE A 127 -25.09 12.43 -16.14
N LEU A 128 -25.76 11.99 -15.07
CA LEU A 128 -27.20 11.79 -15.03
C LEU A 128 -27.98 13.10 -14.81
N PHE A 129 -27.42 13.98 -13.99
CA PHE A 129 -28.17 15.09 -13.41
C PHE A 129 -27.72 16.46 -13.87
N TYR A 130 -26.53 16.60 -14.46
CA TYR A 130 -26.10 17.84 -15.09
C TYR A 130 -26.37 17.82 -16.60
N ALA A 131 -26.95 18.88 -17.13
CA ALA A 131 -27.32 18.97 -18.54
C ALA A 131 -26.07 18.98 -19.43
N LYS A 132 -26.05 18.05 -20.40
CA LYS A 132 -24.97 17.92 -21.38
C LYS A 132 -24.86 19.18 -22.25
N SER A 133 -23.64 19.49 -22.68
CA SER A 133 -23.37 20.64 -23.54
C SER A 133 -22.19 20.36 -24.47
N ASP A 134 -22.21 20.92 -25.68
CA ASP A 134 -21.09 20.87 -26.63
C ASP A 134 -19.99 21.89 -26.30
N VAL A 135 -20.28 22.82 -25.39
CA VAL A 135 -19.31 23.80 -24.88
C VAL A 135 -18.99 23.51 -23.42
N PRO A 136 -17.76 23.80 -22.95
CA PRO A 136 -17.44 23.71 -21.54
C PRO A 136 -18.36 24.62 -20.71
N THR A 137 -18.98 24.04 -19.68
CA THR A 137 -19.92 24.72 -18.78
C THR A 137 -19.52 24.61 -17.32
N ILE A 138 -18.39 23.95 -17.03
CA ILE A 138 -17.80 23.87 -15.70
C ILE A 138 -16.48 24.61 -15.76
N GLU A 139 -16.29 25.57 -14.86
CA GLU A 139 -15.09 26.40 -14.81
C GLU A 139 -14.54 26.47 -13.39
N PHE A 140 -13.23 26.25 -13.27
CA PHE A 140 -12.49 26.49 -12.03
C PHE A 140 -11.68 27.78 -12.15
N SER A 141 -11.93 28.72 -11.25
CA SER A 141 -11.23 30.00 -11.19
C SER A 141 -10.62 30.26 -9.82
N ARG A 142 -9.78 31.30 -9.71
CA ARG A 142 -9.10 31.69 -8.45
C ARG A 142 -8.35 30.53 -7.79
N VAL A 143 -7.63 29.74 -8.60
CA VAL A 143 -6.86 28.58 -8.13
C VAL A 143 -5.64 29.06 -7.33
N VAL A 144 -5.63 28.78 -6.03
CA VAL A 144 -4.55 29.15 -5.11
C VAL A 144 -4.16 27.95 -4.26
N THR A 145 -2.86 27.79 -4.02
CA THR A 145 -2.29 26.65 -3.32
C THR A 145 -1.80 27.04 -1.93
N SER A 146 -1.98 26.16 -0.94
CA SER A 146 -1.28 26.25 0.34
C SER A 146 0.23 25.97 0.16
N PRO A 147 1.07 26.24 1.16
CA PRO A 147 2.38 25.61 1.25
C PRO A 147 2.26 24.08 1.22
N VAL A 148 3.28 23.40 0.69
CA VAL A 148 3.40 21.95 0.80
C VAL A 148 3.70 21.58 2.25
N LEU A 149 2.85 20.75 2.82
CA LEU A 149 2.96 20.27 4.19
C LEU A 149 3.58 18.88 4.21
N GLU A 150 4.55 18.67 5.09
CA GLU A 150 5.19 17.38 5.31
C GLU A 150 4.32 16.55 6.26
N GLY A 151 3.35 15.83 5.69
CA GLY A 151 2.50 14.92 6.43
C GLY A 151 3.27 13.73 6.99
N LYS A 152 2.66 13.02 7.95
CA LYS A 152 3.29 11.85 8.60
C LYS A 152 3.60 10.71 7.64
N GLU A 153 2.74 10.50 6.64
CA GLU A 153 2.84 9.40 5.68
C GLU A 153 3.30 9.87 4.30
N TYR A 154 2.85 11.05 3.89
CA TYR A 154 3.12 11.63 2.58
C TYR A 154 3.09 13.16 2.67
N PRO A 155 3.85 13.87 1.82
CA PRO A 155 3.65 15.29 1.61
C PRO A 155 2.27 15.54 1.00
N TYR A 156 1.62 16.63 1.40
CA TYR A 156 0.32 17.00 0.86
C TYR A 156 0.19 18.51 0.69
N ILE A 157 -0.76 18.91 -0.13
CA ILE A 157 -1.03 20.30 -0.47
C ILE A 157 -2.53 20.51 -0.60
N LYS A 158 -3.03 21.66 -0.13
CA LYS A 158 -4.42 22.08 -0.34
C LYS A 158 -4.49 23.06 -1.50
N VAL A 159 -5.46 22.89 -2.38
CA VAL A 159 -5.75 23.81 -3.48
C VAL A 159 -7.15 24.35 -3.31
N PHE A 160 -7.25 25.67 -3.17
CA PHE A 160 -8.48 26.43 -3.05
C PHE A 160 -8.85 26.99 -4.42
N PHE A 161 -10.10 26.87 -4.79
CA PHE A 161 -10.60 27.40 -6.07
C PHE A 161 -12.10 27.66 -6.00
N THR A 162 -12.59 28.45 -6.94
CA THR A 162 -14.03 28.69 -7.14
C THR A 162 -14.50 27.80 -8.26
N SER A 163 -15.51 26.96 -7.99
CA SER A 163 -16.16 26.11 -8.99
C SER A 163 -17.45 26.79 -9.46
N THR A 164 -17.61 26.94 -10.77
CA THR A 164 -18.78 27.56 -11.39
C THR A 164 -19.36 26.61 -12.42
N PHE A 165 -20.62 26.24 -12.23
CA PHE A 165 -21.41 25.47 -13.19
C PHE A 165 -22.37 26.45 -13.88
N SER A 166 -22.21 26.68 -15.19
CA SER A 166 -23.05 27.60 -15.98
C SER A 166 -24.21 26.90 -16.69
N GLY A 167 -24.25 25.57 -16.64
CA GLY A 167 -25.33 24.74 -17.16
C GLY A 167 -26.53 24.64 -16.21
N LYS A 168 -27.32 23.58 -16.36
CA LYS A 168 -28.56 23.37 -15.59
C LYS A 168 -28.61 21.95 -15.04
N HIS A 169 -29.26 21.77 -13.89
CA HIS A 169 -29.62 20.46 -13.40
C HIS A 169 -30.83 19.94 -14.19
N THR A 170 -30.88 18.64 -14.53
CA THR A 170 -31.94 18.07 -15.37
C THR A 170 -33.29 17.96 -14.66
N GLN A 171 -33.26 17.89 -13.33
CA GLN A 171 -34.46 17.69 -12.49
C GLN A 171 -34.77 18.82 -11.49
N ILE A 172 -33.83 19.73 -11.24
CA ILE A 172 -33.93 20.74 -10.18
C ILE A 172 -33.84 22.12 -10.83
N ALA A 173 -34.87 22.94 -10.68
CA ALA A 173 -34.95 24.27 -11.31
C ALA A 173 -34.18 25.37 -10.54
N VAL A 174 -33.30 25.00 -9.62
CA VAL A 174 -32.46 25.93 -8.85
C VAL A 174 -31.21 26.24 -9.68
N PRO A 175 -30.88 27.52 -9.93
CA PRO A 175 -29.66 27.86 -10.64
C PRO A 175 -28.43 27.58 -9.77
N TYR A 176 -27.34 27.12 -10.40
CA TYR A 176 -26.06 26.96 -9.71
C TYR A 176 -25.51 28.31 -9.26
N GLN A 177 -24.85 28.30 -8.11
CA GLN A 177 -24.09 29.43 -7.59
C GLN A 177 -22.59 29.09 -7.64
N PRO A 178 -21.69 30.07 -7.85
CA PRO A 178 -20.26 29.84 -7.69
C PRO A 178 -19.95 29.43 -6.25
N VAL A 179 -19.24 28.33 -6.07
CA VAL A 179 -18.91 27.78 -4.74
C VAL A 179 -17.41 27.72 -4.50
N GLN A 180 -16.99 27.97 -3.26
CA GLN A 180 -15.59 27.84 -2.87
C GLN A 180 -15.29 26.38 -2.50
N ARG A 181 -14.31 25.80 -3.18
CA ARG A 181 -13.91 24.39 -3.02
C ARG A 181 -12.46 24.30 -2.56
N VAL A 182 -12.17 23.21 -1.86
CA VAL A 182 -10.84 22.79 -1.45
C VAL A 182 -10.60 21.37 -1.94
N ALA A 183 -9.49 21.20 -2.64
CA ALA A 183 -8.93 19.90 -2.97
C ALA A 183 -7.75 19.63 -2.05
N GLU A 184 -7.73 18.46 -1.40
CA GLU A 184 -6.53 17.97 -0.72
C GLU A 184 -5.84 16.96 -1.63
N LEU A 185 -4.56 17.20 -1.91
CA LEU A 185 -3.78 16.35 -2.80
C LEU A 185 -2.60 15.76 -2.03
N ARG A 186 -2.45 14.45 -2.18
CA ARG A 186 -1.26 13.71 -1.77
C ARG A 186 -0.21 13.79 -2.87
N ALA A 187 1.03 14.07 -2.50
CA ALA A 187 2.16 14.01 -3.41
C ALA A 187 2.93 12.69 -3.26
N GLU A 188 3.25 12.05 -4.38
CA GLU A 188 4.09 10.86 -4.43
C GLU A 188 5.16 10.97 -5.50
N LYS A 189 6.27 10.28 -5.29
CA LYS A 189 7.35 10.19 -6.28
C LYS A 189 7.17 8.92 -7.09
N VAL A 190 6.75 9.06 -8.35
CA VAL A 190 6.55 7.96 -9.30
C VAL A 190 7.61 8.09 -10.38
N ASP A 191 8.44 7.05 -10.54
CA ASP A 191 9.56 7.05 -11.50
C ASP A 191 10.51 8.25 -11.35
N GLY A 192 10.74 8.67 -10.11
CA GLY A 192 11.62 9.79 -9.78
C GLY A 192 11.02 11.18 -9.98
N LYS A 193 9.77 11.30 -10.43
CA LYS A 193 9.06 12.58 -10.62
C LYS A 193 7.92 12.71 -9.61
N TRP A 194 7.64 13.94 -9.17
CA TRP A 194 6.49 14.16 -8.30
C TRP A 194 5.19 14.09 -9.11
N ARG A 195 4.19 13.41 -8.55
CA ARG A 195 2.82 13.38 -9.01
C ARG A 195 1.89 13.69 -7.84
N THR A 196 0.77 14.33 -8.12
CA THR A 196 -0.24 14.67 -7.13
C THR A 196 -1.55 13.96 -7.43
N TYR A 197 -2.16 13.40 -6.39
CA TYR A 197 -3.42 12.67 -6.45
C TYR A 197 -4.43 13.29 -5.49
N LEU A 198 -5.65 13.50 -5.97
CA LEU A 198 -6.77 13.95 -5.14
C LEU A 198 -7.12 12.88 -4.10
N ILE A 199 -7.15 13.26 -2.83
CA ILE A 199 -7.57 12.41 -1.71
C ILE A 199 -8.84 12.92 -1.03
N ARG A 200 -9.21 14.19 -1.26
CA ARG A 200 -10.47 14.81 -0.84
C ARG A 200 -10.81 15.95 -1.80
N LEU A 201 -12.09 16.08 -2.12
CA LEU A 201 -12.65 17.24 -2.80
C LEU A 201 -13.88 17.72 -2.02
N GLY A 202 -13.86 18.94 -1.49
CA GLY A 202 -14.94 19.44 -0.65
C GLY A 202 -15.15 20.94 -0.72
N PHE A 203 -16.13 21.45 0.01
CA PHE A 203 -16.33 22.87 0.26
C PHE A 203 -15.31 23.39 1.27
N VAL A 204 -14.95 24.66 1.13
CA VAL A 204 -14.09 25.33 2.11
C VAL A 204 -14.84 25.48 3.42
N ARG A 205 -14.28 24.93 4.52
CA ARG A 205 -14.86 25.05 5.86
C ARG A 205 -14.43 26.36 6.55
N PRO A 206 -15.19 26.86 7.54
CA PRO A 206 -14.76 27.99 8.35
C PRO A 206 -13.39 27.74 8.99
N GLY A 207 -12.45 28.65 8.79
CA GLY A 207 -11.06 28.54 9.29
C GLY A 207 -10.07 27.82 8.36
N GLU A 208 -10.54 27.21 7.26
CA GLU A 208 -9.70 26.47 6.30
C GLU A 208 -9.09 27.37 5.20
N GLY A 209 -9.31 28.69 5.23
CA GLY A 209 -8.88 29.63 4.17
C GLY A 209 -7.41 30.04 4.17
N LEU A 210 -6.95 30.66 3.08
CA LEU A 210 -5.56 31.15 2.95
C LEU A 210 -5.17 32.22 3.98
N SER A 211 -6.14 32.93 4.55
CA SER A 211 -5.92 33.96 5.56
C SER A 211 -5.40 33.41 6.90
N THR A 212 -5.63 32.13 7.22
CA THR A 212 -5.08 31.47 8.42
C THR A 212 -3.67 30.90 8.21
N LEU A 213 -3.12 30.95 6.98
CA LEU A 213 -1.76 30.51 6.66
C LEU A 213 -0.71 31.65 6.76
N SER A 214 -1.13 32.85 7.18
CA SER A 214 -0.30 34.08 7.18
C SER A 214 0.44 34.38 8.49
N GLU A 215 0.32 33.58 9.55
CA GLU A 215 1.20 33.73 10.71
C GLU A 215 1.86 32.40 11.05
N PRO A 216 3.19 32.27 10.88
CA PRO A 216 3.90 31.19 11.55
C PRO A 216 3.70 31.40 13.05
N VAL A 217 2.93 30.53 13.70
CA VAL A 217 2.97 30.43 15.16
C VAL A 217 4.38 29.96 15.49
N ILE A 218 5.26 30.91 15.84
CA ILE A 218 6.54 30.63 16.49
C ILE A 218 6.22 30.10 17.89
N THR A 219 5.84 28.84 17.99
CA THR A 219 5.71 28.13 19.28
C THR A 219 7.07 27.56 19.66
N GLN A 220 8.01 28.46 19.97
CA GLN A 220 9.02 28.25 21.02
C GLN A 220 9.90 29.51 21.14
N ARG A 221 9.55 30.36 22.12
CA ARG A 221 10.59 31.02 22.91
C ARG A 221 11.45 29.91 23.52
N PHE A 222 12.75 29.95 23.25
CA PHE A 222 13.72 29.04 23.84
C PHE A 222 13.82 29.32 25.35
N GLU A 223 12.97 28.67 26.12
CA GLU A 223 13.33 28.31 27.48
C GLU A 223 14.22 27.07 27.40
N SER A 224 15.30 27.07 28.19
CA SER A 224 16.35 26.04 28.19
C SER A 224 15.76 24.64 28.38
N LYS A 225 15.63 23.89 27.28
CA LYS A 225 15.14 22.50 27.31
C LYS A 225 16.16 21.55 27.97
N PRO A 226 15.67 20.49 28.63
CA PRO A 226 16.47 19.58 29.44
C PRO A 226 17.49 18.79 28.61
N ARG A 227 18.63 18.47 29.23
CA ARG A 227 19.67 17.59 28.66
C ARG A 227 19.04 16.27 28.21
N ILE A 228 19.10 15.98 26.92
CA ILE A 228 18.73 14.67 26.38
C ILE A 228 19.85 13.69 26.78
N LEU A 229 19.55 12.79 27.72
CA LEU A 229 20.37 11.61 28.00
C LEU A 229 20.02 10.52 26.98
N SER A 230 20.75 10.46 25.86
CA SER A 230 20.67 9.32 24.95
C SER A 230 21.44 8.13 25.53
N ALA A 231 20.96 6.91 25.26
CA ALA A 231 21.68 5.68 25.62
C ALA A 231 22.96 5.54 24.79
N ASP A 232 23.99 4.92 25.37
CA ASP A 232 25.27 4.69 24.72
C ASP A 232 25.15 3.69 23.55
N PHE A 233 25.56 4.09 22.35
CA PHE A 233 25.59 3.22 21.16
C PHE A 233 27.03 2.77 20.87
N LEU A 234 27.23 1.45 20.77
CA LEU A 234 28.54 0.84 20.50
C LEU A 234 28.75 0.60 19.01
N TYR A 235 29.84 1.14 18.48
CA TYR A 235 30.29 0.94 17.10
C TYR A 235 31.61 0.18 17.08
N ARG A 236 31.82 -0.73 16.13
CA ARG A 236 33.06 -1.53 16.00
C ARG A 236 33.71 -1.30 14.64
N SER A 237 35.04 -1.16 14.64
CA SER A 237 35.87 -1.01 13.44
C SER A 237 35.72 -2.20 12.50
N THR A 238 35.62 -1.93 11.19
CA THR A 238 35.59 -2.98 10.16
C THR A 238 36.96 -3.64 9.93
N ASN A 239 38.04 -3.04 10.42
CA ASN A 239 39.41 -3.41 10.08
C ASN A 239 40.01 -4.47 11.02
N GLY A 240 39.19 -5.08 11.87
CA GLY A 240 39.62 -6.14 12.81
C GLY A 240 40.33 -5.65 14.07
N SER A 241 40.53 -4.34 14.26
CA SER A 241 40.99 -3.78 15.53
C SER A 241 39.86 -3.84 16.58
N SER A 242 40.21 -4.07 17.85
CA SER A 242 39.27 -4.06 18.98
C SER A 242 38.77 -2.66 19.35
N ASP A 243 38.97 -1.67 18.46
CA ASP A 243 38.54 -0.30 18.70
C ASP A 243 37.00 -0.24 18.66
N SER A 244 36.43 0.18 19.79
CA SER A 244 35.02 0.52 19.90
C SER A 244 34.84 2.02 20.11
N VAL A 245 33.87 2.61 19.43
CA VAL A 245 33.48 4.01 19.65
C VAL A 245 32.10 4.03 20.30
N THR A 246 32.01 4.69 21.45
CA THR A 246 30.73 5.01 22.09
C THR A 246 30.35 6.43 21.71
N VAL A 247 29.26 6.57 20.94
CA VAL A 247 28.75 7.89 20.56
C VAL A 247 27.62 8.29 21.51
N LYS A 248 27.83 9.40 22.24
CA LYS A 248 26.76 10.07 22.98
C LYS A 248 26.14 11.14 22.09
N TRP A 249 24.93 10.88 21.64
CA TRP A 249 24.18 11.82 20.81
C TRP A 249 23.66 12.94 21.72
N ASP A 250 24.27 14.12 21.64
CA ASP A 250 23.72 15.34 22.23
C ASP A 250 22.72 16.01 21.26
N GLN A 251 22.09 17.11 21.69
CA GLN A 251 21.14 17.84 20.84
C GLN A 251 21.78 18.38 19.55
N ARG A 252 23.10 18.65 19.54
CA ARG A 252 23.80 19.15 18.35
C ARG A 252 23.95 18.04 17.32
N TRP A 253 24.28 16.83 17.77
CA TRP A 253 24.30 15.63 16.95
C TRP A 253 22.92 15.23 16.44
N LEU A 254 21.88 15.36 17.25
CA LEU A 254 20.50 15.11 16.82
C LEU A 254 20.11 16.09 15.70
N ALA A 255 20.40 17.39 15.88
CA ALA A 255 20.14 18.42 14.89
C ALA A 255 20.91 18.18 13.57
N VAL A 256 22.12 17.64 13.63
CA VAL A 256 22.89 17.28 12.43
C VAL A 256 22.37 15.99 11.79
N SER A 257 22.01 14.97 12.57
CA SER A 257 21.39 13.74 12.05
C SER A 257 20.01 13.98 11.41
N GLN A 258 19.33 15.04 11.84
CA GLN A 258 18.04 15.50 11.32
C GLN A 258 18.19 16.61 10.27
N SER A 259 19.41 17.07 10.01
CA SER A 259 19.69 18.11 9.02
C SER A 259 19.66 17.51 7.62
N SER A 260 18.90 18.14 6.72
CA SER A 260 18.82 17.79 5.30
C SER A 260 19.96 18.36 4.46
N THR A 261 20.77 19.25 5.03
CA THR A 261 21.99 19.77 4.41
C THR A 261 23.12 18.78 4.66
N LYS A 262 24.00 18.53 3.66
CA LYS A 262 25.29 17.83 3.88
C LYS A 262 26.22 18.71 4.74
N ALA A 263 25.85 19.00 5.97
CA ALA A 263 26.73 19.59 6.95
C ALA A 263 27.55 18.45 7.55
N ILE A 264 28.88 18.51 7.43
CA ILE A 264 29.79 17.57 8.08
C ILE A 264 29.86 18.00 9.56
N PRO A 265 29.30 17.24 10.51
CA PRO A 265 29.57 17.52 11.92
C PRO A 265 31.07 17.35 12.15
N THR A 266 31.73 18.44 12.53
CA THR A 266 33.08 18.38 13.10
C THR A 266 32.91 18.25 14.60
N GLY A 267 33.39 17.13 15.14
CA GLY A 267 33.33 16.83 16.57
C GLY A 267 34.71 16.50 17.09
N PHE A 268 34.94 16.73 18.37
CA PHE A 268 36.13 16.25 19.05
C PHE A 268 35.85 14.85 19.57
N PHE A 269 36.73 13.91 19.21
CA PHE A 269 36.73 12.57 19.76
C PHE A 269 37.91 12.45 20.73
N GLN A 270 37.65 11.91 21.92
CA GLN A 270 38.70 11.53 22.85
C GLN A 270 38.83 10.02 22.83
N ARG A 271 39.97 9.52 22.36
CA ARG A 271 40.30 8.11 22.46
C ARG A 271 40.63 7.81 23.92
N SER A 272 39.81 7.02 24.61
CA SER A 272 40.21 6.45 25.91
C SER A 272 41.09 5.23 25.69
N ALA A 273 42.27 5.43 25.10
CA ALA A 273 43.34 4.46 25.25
C ALA A 273 43.94 4.71 26.65
N ALA A 274 44.02 3.66 27.47
CA ALA A 274 44.60 3.73 28.81
C ALA A 274 45.99 4.41 28.76
N GLY A 275 46.06 5.67 29.19
CA GLY A 275 47.32 6.39 29.39
C GLY A 275 47.57 7.65 28.55
N THR A 276 46.79 7.98 27.51
CA THR A 276 47.02 9.22 26.74
C THR A 276 45.72 9.96 26.38
N THR A 277 45.48 11.11 27.01
CA THR A 277 44.40 12.05 26.68
C THR A 277 44.76 12.92 25.48
N SER A 278 45.11 12.30 24.35
CA SER A 278 45.23 13.05 23.08
C SER A 278 43.84 13.20 22.46
N GLN A 279 43.38 14.43 22.30
CA GLN A 279 42.17 14.76 21.55
C GLN A 279 42.55 14.94 20.07
N GLU A 280 42.19 13.99 19.22
CA GLU A 280 42.35 14.13 17.78
C GLU A 280 41.12 14.84 17.18
N ARG A 281 41.36 15.83 16.30
CA ARG A 281 40.29 16.43 15.49
C ARG A 281 39.93 15.45 14.37
N LEU A 282 38.68 14.98 14.35
CA LEU A 282 38.16 14.09 13.33
C LEU A 282 36.93 14.73 12.67
N SER A 283 36.79 14.56 11.36
CA SER A 283 35.57 14.92 10.64
C SER A 283 34.72 13.66 10.48
N ILE A 284 33.44 13.73 10.81
CA ILE A 284 32.55 12.56 10.77
C ILE A 284 31.59 12.73 9.62
N ILE A 285 31.55 11.75 8.73
CA ILE A 285 30.63 11.71 7.60
C ILE A 285 29.63 10.60 7.90
N LEU A 286 28.41 11.01 8.24
CA LEU A 286 27.28 10.11 8.33
C LEU A 286 26.80 9.78 6.92
N THR A 287 27.06 8.55 6.50
CA THR A 287 26.48 7.98 5.28
C THR A 287 25.24 7.20 5.68
N ASP A 288 24.07 7.65 5.21
CA ASP A 288 22.75 7.04 5.46
C ASP A 288 22.59 5.62 4.87
N GLN A 289 23.62 5.12 4.18
CA GLN A 289 23.61 3.78 3.62
C GLN A 289 24.11 2.75 4.66
N ASP A 290 23.20 1.86 5.08
CA ASP A 290 23.48 0.59 5.78
C ASP A 290 23.96 0.66 7.24
N GLY A 291 23.70 1.76 7.95
CA GLY A 291 24.14 1.89 9.36
C GLY A 291 25.67 1.91 9.51
N LEU A 292 26.35 2.43 8.48
CA LEU A 292 27.79 2.62 8.44
C LEU A 292 28.13 4.06 8.84
N LEU A 293 28.88 4.19 9.94
CA LEU A 293 29.49 5.45 10.35
C LEU A 293 30.91 5.55 9.79
N THR A 294 31.15 6.57 8.99
CA THR A 294 32.45 6.78 8.35
C THR A 294 33.15 7.99 8.99
N PHE A 295 34.32 7.77 9.57
CA PHE A 295 35.16 8.81 10.15
C PHE A 295 36.28 9.12 9.17
N ARG A 296 36.43 10.40 8.80
CA ARG A 296 37.54 10.85 7.96
C ARG A 296 38.51 11.68 8.81
N ARG A 297 39.73 11.16 8.94
CA ARG A 297 40.84 11.81 9.62
C ARG A 297 41.37 13.00 8.82
N VAL A 298 42.08 13.91 9.50
CA VAL A 298 42.72 15.09 8.85
C VAL A 298 43.80 14.68 7.86
N ASP A 299 44.44 13.53 8.08
CA ASP A 299 45.42 12.92 7.16
C ASP A 299 44.79 12.30 5.89
N GLY A 300 43.46 12.37 5.75
CA GLY A 300 42.71 11.84 4.61
C GLY A 300 42.30 10.38 4.74
N THR A 301 42.74 9.65 5.77
CA THR A 301 42.35 8.26 6.00
C THR A 301 40.90 8.14 6.46
N THR A 302 40.25 7.04 6.05
CA THR A 302 38.83 6.79 6.33
C THR A 302 38.68 5.54 7.18
N LEU A 303 37.99 5.65 8.31
CA LEU A 303 37.64 4.55 9.21
C LEU A 303 36.13 4.30 9.13
N VAL A 304 35.74 3.07 8.85
CA VAL A 304 34.32 2.68 8.73
C VAL A 304 33.92 1.84 9.94
N PHE A 305 32.77 2.16 10.51
CA PHE A 305 32.20 1.44 11.64
C PHE A 305 30.80 0.98 11.28
N ARG A 306 30.48 -0.27 11.57
CA ARG A 306 29.13 -0.81 11.37
C ARG A 306 28.41 -0.84 12.71
N GLN A 307 27.17 -0.34 12.75
CA GLN A 307 26.34 -0.46 13.95
C GLN A 307 26.15 -1.95 14.27
N VAL A 308 26.49 -2.34 15.50
CA VAL A 308 26.18 -3.68 15.98
C VAL A 308 24.76 -3.61 16.56
N PRO A 309 23.77 -4.32 15.98
CA PRO A 309 22.43 -4.31 16.52
C PRO A 309 22.43 -4.87 17.94
N SER A 310 21.71 -4.20 18.85
CA SER A 310 21.65 -4.64 20.24
C SER A 310 21.03 -6.03 20.36
N ILE A 311 21.47 -6.81 21.35
CA ILE A 311 20.92 -8.15 21.61
C ILE A 311 19.40 -8.09 21.83
N GLU A 312 18.93 -7.04 22.51
CA GLU A 312 17.50 -6.81 22.75
C GLU A 312 16.73 -6.54 21.45
N TYR A 313 17.28 -5.72 20.56
CA TYR A 313 16.68 -5.47 19.24
C TYR A 313 16.58 -6.76 18.43
N LEU A 314 17.67 -7.53 18.33
CA LEU A 314 17.68 -8.80 17.62
C LEU A 314 16.69 -9.81 18.25
N ALA A 315 16.57 -9.84 19.57
CA ALA A 315 15.60 -10.68 20.27
C ALA A 315 14.15 -10.29 19.92
N LYS A 316 13.84 -8.99 19.83
CA LYS A 316 12.53 -8.48 19.42
C LYS A 316 12.21 -8.85 17.96
N VAL A 317 13.17 -8.67 17.06
CA VAL A 317 13.02 -9.05 15.63
C VAL A 317 12.80 -10.55 15.49
N ARG A 318 13.56 -11.38 16.23
CA ARG A 318 13.37 -12.84 16.26
C ARG A 318 11.96 -13.21 16.73
N ARG A 319 11.48 -12.64 17.84
CA ARG A 319 10.11 -12.90 18.34
C ARG A 319 9.07 -12.53 17.29
N SER A 320 9.21 -11.37 16.65
CA SER A 320 8.28 -10.93 15.60
C SER A 320 8.20 -11.94 14.44
N TYR A 321 9.34 -12.41 13.92
CA TYR A 321 9.34 -13.44 12.87
C TYR A 321 8.78 -14.78 13.34
N GLN A 322 9.03 -15.18 14.59
CA GLN A 322 8.45 -16.41 15.15
C GLN A 322 6.91 -16.32 15.22
N THR A 323 6.38 -15.22 15.75
CA THR A 323 4.94 -15.01 15.86
C THR A 323 4.27 -14.98 14.49
N LYS A 324 4.83 -14.22 13.53
CA LYS A 324 4.31 -14.19 12.15
C LYS A 324 4.35 -15.56 11.48
N GLY A 325 5.45 -16.29 11.64
CA GLY A 325 5.60 -17.64 11.09
C GLY A 325 4.54 -18.62 11.62
N TRP A 326 4.33 -18.63 12.94
CA TRP A 326 3.33 -19.50 13.56
C TRP A 326 1.90 -19.14 13.18
N ILE A 327 1.55 -17.85 13.15
CA ILE A 327 0.21 -17.39 12.74
C ILE A 327 -0.10 -17.86 11.30
N GLN A 328 0.85 -17.70 10.38
CA GLN A 328 0.64 -18.15 8.99
C GLN A 328 0.53 -19.67 8.88
N ILE A 329 1.31 -20.43 9.67
CA ILE A 329 1.19 -21.90 9.69
C ILE A 329 -0.21 -22.31 10.17
N ILE A 330 -0.69 -21.74 11.29
CA ILE A 330 -2.01 -22.06 11.85
C ILE A 330 -3.11 -21.72 10.85
N ALA A 331 -3.05 -20.54 10.23
CA ALA A 331 -4.00 -20.13 9.21
C ALA A 331 -3.98 -21.07 7.99
N GLY A 332 -2.79 -21.50 7.55
CA GLY A 332 -2.62 -22.45 6.47
C GLY A 332 -3.23 -23.82 6.78
N VAL A 333 -2.99 -24.37 7.98
CA VAL A 333 -3.60 -25.64 8.43
C VAL A 333 -5.12 -25.52 8.52
N ALA A 334 -5.65 -24.42 9.06
CA ALA A 334 -7.09 -24.20 9.15
C ALA A 334 -7.76 -24.13 7.77
N ALA A 335 -7.14 -23.45 6.81
CA ALA A 335 -7.64 -23.37 5.43
C ALA A 335 -7.62 -24.74 4.71
N LEU A 336 -6.57 -25.54 4.90
CA LEU A 336 -6.52 -26.90 4.36
C LEU A 336 -7.59 -27.80 5.00
N GLY A 337 -7.80 -27.68 6.32
CA GLY A 337 -8.82 -28.41 7.03
C GLY A 337 -10.24 -28.08 6.56
N SER A 338 -10.53 -26.79 6.35
CA SER A 338 -11.84 -26.35 5.84
C SER A 338 -12.07 -26.79 4.39
N SER A 339 -11.05 -26.71 3.53
CA SER A 339 -11.12 -27.27 2.17
C SER A 339 -11.38 -28.76 2.17
N TYR A 340 -10.69 -29.54 3.00
CA TYR A 340 -10.92 -30.98 3.11
C TYR A 340 -12.34 -31.31 3.60
N ALA A 341 -12.82 -30.60 4.63
CA ALA A 341 -14.18 -30.75 5.11
C ALA A 341 -15.21 -30.41 4.01
N GLY A 342 -15.00 -29.32 3.27
CA GLY A 342 -15.84 -28.92 2.13
C GLY A 342 -15.88 -29.97 1.03
N TYR A 343 -14.72 -30.53 0.66
CA TYR A 343 -14.64 -31.64 -0.30
C TYR A 343 -15.44 -32.86 0.17
N SER A 344 -15.25 -33.26 1.44
CA SER A 344 -15.94 -34.42 2.01
C SER A 344 -17.47 -34.25 2.03
N SER A 345 -17.95 -33.02 2.25
CA SER A 345 -19.38 -32.69 2.21
C SER A 345 -19.94 -32.79 0.79
N LEU A 346 -19.21 -32.22 -0.19
CA LEU A 346 -19.57 -32.32 -1.61
C LEU A 346 -19.62 -33.78 -2.08
N GLN A 347 -18.67 -34.61 -1.66
CA GLN A 347 -18.64 -36.03 -1.99
C GLN A 347 -19.89 -36.75 -1.45
N ARG A 348 -20.24 -36.56 -0.17
CA ARG A 348 -21.46 -37.16 0.40
C ARG A 348 -22.73 -36.70 -0.31
N SER A 349 -22.80 -35.42 -0.67
CA SER A 349 -23.94 -34.86 -1.42
C SER A 349 -24.06 -35.49 -2.81
N TYR A 350 -22.92 -35.71 -3.47
CA TYR A 350 -22.88 -36.38 -4.76
C TYR A 350 -23.28 -37.85 -4.67
N ASP A 351 -22.76 -38.60 -3.70
CA ASP A 351 -23.09 -40.01 -3.52
C ASP A 351 -24.60 -40.19 -3.27
N ALA A 352 -25.22 -39.28 -2.50
CA ALA A 352 -26.66 -39.24 -2.28
C ALA A 352 -27.45 -38.91 -3.58
N TYR A 353 -26.96 -37.96 -4.38
CA TYR A 353 -27.53 -37.65 -5.70
C TYR A 353 -27.47 -38.87 -6.63
N ALA A 354 -26.30 -39.49 -6.76
CA ALA A 354 -26.09 -40.64 -7.62
C ALA A 354 -26.98 -41.82 -7.22
N GLY A 355 -27.16 -42.06 -5.91
CA GLY A 355 -28.08 -43.08 -5.40
C GLY A 355 -29.54 -42.82 -5.78
N ARG A 356 -30.04 -41.59 -5.63
CA ARG A 356 -31.41 -41.21 -6.04
C ARG A 356 -31.60 -41.33 -7.55
N PHE A 357 -30.59 -40.95 -8.32
CA PHE A 357 -30.63 -41.03 -9.78
C PHE A 357 -30.66 -42.49 -10.27
N ALA A 358 -29.89 -43.38 -9.64
CA ALA A 358 -29.94 -44.81 -9.92
C ALA A 358 -31.32 -45.42 -9.61
N ALA A 359 -31.94 -45.03 -8.49
CA ALA A 359 -33.30 -45.46 -8.14
C ALA A 359 -34.32 -45.00 -9.20
N LEU A 360 -34.25 -43.74 -9.63
CA LEU A 360 -35.16 -43.20 -10.65
C LEU A 360 -35.02 -43.89 -12.02
N ASN A 361 -33.79 -44.21 -12.43
CA ASN A 361 -33.55 -45.01 -13.63
C ASN A 361 -34.15 -46.42 -13.53
N SER A 362 -34.13 -47.03 -12.34
CA SER A 362 -34.74 -48.35 -12.13
C SER A 362 -36.27 -48.30 -12.21
N GLU A 363 -36.90 -47.27 -11.64
CA GLU A 363 -38.35 -47.05 -11.74
C GLU A 363 -38.79 -46.76 -13.19
N TYR A 364 -38.01 -45.95 -13.91
CA TYR A 364 -38.27 -45.65 -15.32
C TYR A 364 -38.18 -46.91 -16.19
N ALA A 365 -37.23 -47.81 -15.93
CA ALA A 365 -37.14 -49.09 -16.63
C ALA A 365 -38.40 -49.95 -16.40
N ILE A 366 -38.92 -50.01 -15.16
CA ILE A 366 -40.19 -50.71 -14.87
C ILE A 366 -41.35 -50.06 -15.64
N TRP A 367 -41.45 -48.73 -15.63
CA TRP A 367 -42.49 -48.01 -16.37
C TRP A 367 -42.42 -48.24 -17.89
N GLN A 368 -41.23 -48.28 -18.47
CA GLN A 368 -41.04 -48.59 -19.90
C GLN A 368 -41.56 -50.01 -20.22
N THR A 369 -41.26 -50.99 -19.37
CA THR A 369 -41.75 -52.37 -19.59
C THR A 369 -43.28 -52.45 -19.51
N LEU A 370 -43.91 -51.71 -18.59
CA LEU A 370 -45.36 -51.69 -18.43
C LEU A 370 -46.07 -50.93 -19.56
N SER A 371 -45.45 -49.89 -20.11
CA SER A 371 -46.05 -49.03 -21.14
C SER A 371 -45.83 -49.51 -22.58
N GLN A 372 -45.05 -50.57 -22.78
CA GLN A 372 -44.67 -51.10 -24.10
C GLN A 372 -44.03 -50.05 -25.04
N GLN A 373 -43.39 -49.01 -24.49
CA GLN A 373 -42.71 -48.01 -25.30
C GLN A 373 -41.36 -48.51 -25.84
N PRO A 374 -40.97 -48.12 -27.07
CA PRO A 374 -39.63 -48.43 -27.59
C PRO A 374 -38.55 -47.79 -26.71
N GLY A 375 -37.49 -48.56 -26.43
CA GLY A 375 -36.53 -48.25 -25.38
C GLY A 375 -35.67 -47.02 -25.65
N THR A 376 -35.95 -45.92 -24.95
CA THR A 376 -35.00 -44.83 -24.78
C THR A 376 -33.93 -45.29 -23.78
N PRO A 377 -32.62 -45.14 -24.07
CA PRO A 377 -31.57 -45.51 -23.12
C PRO A 377 -31.72 -44.72 -21.80
N PRO A 378 -31.37 -45.34 -20.66
CA PRO A 378 -31.48 -44.69 -19.35
C PRO A 378 -30.61 -43.43 -19.32
N ALA A 379 -31.08 -42.41 -18.64
CA ALA A 379 -30.32 -41.18 -18.46
C ALA A 379 -29.02 -41.50 -17.70
N THR A 380 -27.93 -40.82 -18.04
CA THR A 380 -26.63 -40.96 -17.34
C THR A 380 -26.50 -39.91 -16.25
N ALA A 381 -26.06 -40.32 -15.06
CA ALA A 381 -25.83 -39.39 -13.95
C ALA A 381 -24.74 -38.37 -14.35
N VAL A 382 -24.87 -37.12 -13.88
CA VAL A 382 -23.81 -36.14 -14.10
C VAL A 382 -22.54 -36.56 -13.35
N SER A 383 -21.37 -36.23 -13.90
CA SER A 383 -20.10 -36.48 -13.23
C SER A 383 -19.96 -35.63 -11.96
N PHE A 384 -19.15 -36.08 -10.99
CA PHE A 384 -18.88 -35.31 -9.77
C PHE A 384 -18.43 -33.88 -10.08
N ASN A 385 -17.56 -33.70 -11.08
CA ASN A 385 -17.06 -32.38 -11.47
C ASN A 385 -18.15 -31.46 -11.98
N ALA A 386 -19.12 -31.98 -12.74
CA ALA A 386 -20.25 -31.19 -13.23
C ALA A 386 -21.25 -30.88 -12.10
N TYR A 387 -21.51 -31.86 -11.21
CA TYR A 387 -22.39 -31.68 -10.06
C TYR A 387 -21.84 -30.66 -9.06
N ALA A 388 -20.53 -30.70 -8.80
CA ALA A 388 -19.88 -29.92 -7.77
C ALA A 388 -19.55 -28.48 -8.22
N GLN A 389 -19.87 -28.07 -9.45
CA GLN A 389 -19.77 -26.66 -9.84
C GLN A 389 -20.96 -25.87 -9.27
N PRO A 390 -20.73 -24.74 -8.56
CA PRO A 390 -19.46 -24.00 -8.38
C PRO A 390 -18.64 -24.36 -7.12
N GLY A 391 -19.18 -25.18 -6.20
CA GLY A 391 -18.58 -25.46 -4.89
C GLY A 391 -17.14 -26.02 -4.90
N ILE A 392 -16.76 -26.77 -5.93
CA ILE A 392 -15.42 -27.36 -6.05
C ILE A 392 -14.32 -26.30 -6.20
N TYR A 393 -14.63 -25.12 -6.77
CA TYR A 393 -13.67 -24.02 -6.88
C TYR A 393 -13.33 -23.41 -5.53
N ALA A 394 -14.31 -23.32 -4.61
CA ALA A 394 -14.05 -22.84 -3.25
C ALA A 394 -13.13 -23.81 -2.48
N VAL A 395 -13.33 -25.12 -2.66
CA VAL A 395 -12.49 -26.17 -2.07
C VAL A 395 -11.05 -26.07 -2.57
N TYR A 396 -10.84 -25.99 -3.89
CA TYR A 396 -9.50 -25.85 -4.46
C TYR A 396 -8.85 -24.52 -4.09
N GLY A 397 -9.60 -23.42 -4.10
CA GLY A 397 -9.13 -22.10 -3.69
C GLY A 397 -8.60 -22.10 -2.26
N GLY A 398 -9.34 -22.68 -1.31
CA GLY A 398 -8.87 -22.83 0.06
C GLY A 398 -7.63 -23.74 0.18
N GLY A 399 -7.51 -24.75 -0.68
CA GLY A 399 -6.35 -25.64 -0.75
C GLY A 399 -5.07 -24.91 -1.13
N ILE A 400 -5.14 -24.12 -2.22
CA ILE A 400 -4.01 -23.32 -2.73
C ILE A 400 -3.64 -22.22 -1.73
N ALA A 401 -4.63 -21.48 -1.22
CA ALA A 401 -4.39 -20.42 -0.24
C ALA A 401 -3.77 -20.98 1.06
N GLY A 402 -4.28 -22.11 1.55
CA GLY A 402 -3.73 -22.80 2.72
C GLY A 402 -2.29 -23.24 2.53
N GLY A 403 -1.97 -23.84 1.37
CA GLY A 403 -0.61 -24.22 1.01
C GLY A 403 0.37 -23.03 0.95
N GLY A 404 -0.06 -21.91 0.37
CA GLY A 404 0.75 -20.68 0.30
C GLY A 404 1.11 -20.13 1.68
N LEU A 405 0.14 -20.07 2.60
CA LEU A 405 0.34 -19.61 3.97
C LEU A 405 1.32 -20.49 4.76
N LEU A 406 1.27 -21.82 4.57
CA LEU A 406 2.24 -22.73 5.19
C LEU A 406 3.68 -22.44 4.75
N ILE A 407 3.89 -22.25 3.45
CA ILE A 407 5.23 -21.99 2.87
C ILE A 407 5.80 -20.69 3.41
N ASP A 408 5.00 -19.62 3.43
CA ASP A 408 5.46 -18.33 3.95
C ASP A 408 5.71 -18.38 5.46
N GLY A 409 4.88 -19.11 6.21
CA GLY A 409 5.09 -19.33 7.63
C GLY A 409 6.44 -20.01 7.93
N ILE A 410 6.79 -21.05 7.17
CA ILE A 410 8.10 -21.73 7.25
C ILE A 410 9.24 -20.75 6.92
N ARG A 411 9.10 -19.92 5.88
CA ARG A 411 10.12 -18.92 5.52
C ARG A 411 10.37 -17.93 6.66
N TYR A 412 9.34 -17.48 7.36
CA TYR A 412 9.50 -16.60 8.54
C TYR A 412 10.22 -17.30 9.70
N LEU A 413 9.91 -18.57 9.96
CA LEU A 413 10.63 -19.34 10.98
C LEU A 413 12.12 -19.54 10.63
N LEU A 414 12.44 -19.76 9.35
CA LEU A 414 13.84 -19.81 8.89
C LEU A 414 14.56 -18.47 9.08
N LYS A 415 13.90 -17.33 8.80
CA LYS A 415 14.43 -15.99 9.10
C LYS A 415 14.68 -15.81 10.60
N ALA A 416 13.76 -16.24 11.45
CA ALA A 416 13.97 -16.22 12.91
C ALA A 416 15.19 -17.07 13.34
N GLY A 417 15.42 -18.20 12.69
CA GLY A 417 16.61 -19.04 12.88
C GLY A 417 17.91 -18.33 12.53
N LYS A 418 17.93 -17.56 11.43
CA LYS A 418 19.09 -16.74 11.03
C LYS A 418 19.38 -15.64 12.07
N VAL A 419 18.36 -14.95 12.56
CA VAL A 419 18.51 -13.92 13.60
C VAL A 419 19.02 -14.53 14.92
N LYS A 420 18.60 -15.74 15.28
CA LYS A 420 19.15 -16.46 16.43
C LYS A 420 20.67 -16.66 16.32
N LYS A 421 21.15 -17.11 15.15
CA LYS A 421 22.60 -17.27 14.91
C LYS A 421 23.37 -15.95 15.08
N GLN A 422 22.80 -14.83 14.64
CA GLN A 422 23.40 -13.51 14.85
C GLN A 422 23.48 -13.14 16.34
N ILE A 423 22.42 -13.40 17.11
CA ILE A 423 22.43 -13.20 18.57
C ILE A 423 23.55 -14.01 19.23
N ASP A 424 23.71 -15.28 18.83
CA ASP A 424 24.72 -16.17 19.41
C ASP A 424 26.16 -15.73 19.04
N GLN A 425 26.36 -15.23 17.81
CA GLN A 425 27.63 -14.63 17.38
C GLN A 425 27.96 -13.38 18.21
N VAL A 426 26.99 -12.47 18.39
CA VAL A 426 27.17 -11.27 19.20
C VAL A 426 27.49 -11.63 20.65
N LYS A 427 26.77 -12.59 21.26
CA LYS A 427 27.05 -13.07 22.62
C LYS A 427 28.45 -13.66 22.77
N THR A 428 28.90 -14.45 21.80
CA THR A 428 30.25 -15.04 21.82
C THR A 428 31.32 -13.96 21.74
N GLN A 429 31.06 -12.90 20.97
CA GLN A 429 31.96 -11.74 20.87
C GLN A 429 32.01 -10.88 22.13
N TYR A 430 31.00 -10.90 23.00
CA TYR A 430 31.03 -10.18 24.29
C TYR A 430 31.66 -11.00 25.44
N ARG A 431 31.93 -12.29 25.22
CA ARG A 431 32.59 -13.16 26.21
C ARG A 431 34.11 -13.21 26.06
N LYS A 432 34.63 -12.74 24.93
CA LYS A 432 36.06 -12.54 24.67
C LYS A 432 36.39 -11.09 24.93
#